data_AF-A0A961HB73-F1
#
_entry.id   AF-A0A961HB73-F1
#
_cell.length_a   1.000
_cell.length_b   1.000
_cell.length_c   1.000
_cell.angle_alpha   90.00
_cell.angle_beta   90.00
_cell.angle_gamma   90.00
#
_symmetry.space_group_name_H-M   'P 1'
#
loop_
_entity.id
_entity.type
_entity.pdbx_description
1 polymer ?
#
loop_
_entity_poly.entity_id
_entity_poly.type
_entity_poly.pdbx_seq_one_letter_code
_entity_poly.pdbx_strand_id
1 'polypeptide(L)'
;MVVYVDDVEPVDVELLSLDEARMVLARTQAELPIAFNSAHAATLRMEIAEVEDQIAWLESEAAAEALEDAAVEHASDLWADYDLGIPA
;
A
#
# COMPACT_ATOMS: atom_id res chain seq x y z
N MET A 1 4.94 -8.11 11.56
CA MET A 1 4.48 -7.61 12.89
C MET A 1 2.96 -7.62 12.91
N VAL A 2 2.30 -7.62 14.08
CA VAL A 2 0.82 -7.47 14.14
C VAL A 2 0.41 -6.08 14.60
N VAL A 3 -0.63 -5.52 13.96
CA VAL A 3 -1.25 -4.24 14.33
C VAL A 3 -2.75 -4.42 14.50
N TYR A 4 -3.39 -3.56 15.28
CA TYR A 4 -4.84 -3.57 15.42
C TYR A 4 -5.48 -2.67 14.39
N VAL A 5 -6.47 -3.17 13.66
CA VAL A 5 -7.36 -2.39 12.80
C VAL A 5 -8.68 -2.19 13.54
N ASP A 6 -9.14 -0.94 13.67
CA ASP A 6 -10.34 -0.56 14.42
C ASP A 6 -10.42 -1.10 15.86
N ASP A 7 -9.27 -1.40 16.47
CA ASP A 7 -9.14 -1.97 17.81
C ASP A 7 -9.88 -3.31 18.01
N VAL A 8 -10.16 -4.05 16.92
CA VAL A 8 -10.92 -5.30 16.95
C VAL A 8 -10.01 -6.53 16.99
N GLU A 9 -9.26 -6.80 15.93
CA GLU A 9 -8.45 -8.01 15.77
C GLU A 9 -7.02 -7.64 15.35
N PRO A 10 -5.99 -8.31 15.91
CA PRO A 10 -4.63 -8.15 15.41
C PRO A 10 -4.51 -8.75 14.01
N VAL A 11 -3.96 -7.97 13.09
CA VAL A 11 -3.71 -8.35 11.70
C VAL A 11 -2.22 -8.21 11.42
N ASP A 12 -1.64 -9.16 10.68
CA ASP A 12 -0.27 -9.04 10.19
C ASP A 12 -0.17 -7.84 9.22
N VAL A 13 0.88 -7.03 9.34
CA VAL A 13 1.07 -5.82 8.50
C VAL A 13 1.00 -6.13 7.01
N GLU A 14 1.53 -7.28 6.62
CA GLU A 14 1.58 -7.76 5.24
C GLU A 14 0.19 -8.05 4.66
N LEU A 15 -0.84 -8.21 5.50
CA LEU A 15 -2.23 -8.47 5.10
C LEU A 15 -3.08 -7.19 5.02
N LEU A 16 -2.52 -6.03 5.37
CA LEU A 16 -3.25 -4.77 5.32
C LEU A 16 -3.53 -4.35 3.88
N SER A 17 -4.73 -3.85 3.63
CA SER A 17 -5.00 -3.01 2.46
C SER A 17 -4.30 -1.65 2.59
N LEU A 18 -4.18 -0.93 1.48
CA LEU A 18 -3.53 0.39 1.46
C LEU A 18 -4.22 1.40 2.38
N ASP A 19 -5.54 1.38 2.45
CA ASP A 19 -6.31 2.29 3.31
C ASP A 19 -6.14 1.93 4.80
N GLU A 20 -6.14 0.65 5.14
CA GLU A 20 -5.87 0.19 6.51
C GLU A 20 -4.45 0.53 6.94
N ALA A 21 -3.45 0.31 6.09
CA ALA A 21 -2.06 0.66 6.37
C ALA A 21 -1.90 2.17 6.62
N ARG A 22 -2.54 3.02 5.80
CA ARG A 22 -2.54 4.48 6.00
C ARG A 22 -3.24 4.90 7.29
N MET A 23 -4.35 4.25 7.63
CA MET A 23 -5.06 4.49 8.87
C MET A 23 -4.21 4.14 10.08
N VAL A 24 -3.58 2.95 10.08
CA VAL A 24 -2.68 2.50 11.13
C VAL A 24 -1.49 3.46 11.27
N LEU A 25 -0.87 3.85 10.15
CA LEU A 25 0.24 4.81 10.15
C LEU A 25 -0.16 6.13 10.82
N ALA A 26 -1.28 6.72 10.43
CA ALA A 26 -1.76 7.98 11.00
C ALA A 26 -2.02 7.88 12.50
N ARG A 27 -2.61 6.76 12.96
CA ARG A 27 -2.82 6.50 14.38
C ARG A 27 -1.50 6.37 15.13
N THR A 28 -0.58 5.53 14.66
CA THR A 28 0.70 5.28 15.34
C THR A 28 1.57 6.54 15.39
N GLN A 29 1.55 7.36 14.33
CA GLN A 29 2.18 8.68 14.32
C GLN A 29 1.54 9.64 15.33
N ALA A 30 0.23 9.59 15.53
CA ALA A 30 -0.47 10.39 16.55
C ALA A 30 -0.18 9.92 17.99
N GLU A 31 0.15 8.65 18.17
CA GLU A 31 0.51 8.08 19.48
C GLU A 31 1.96 8.42 19.90
N LEU A 32 2.87 8.54 18.94
CA LEU A 32 4.30 8.78 19.20
C LEU A 32 4.58 9.97 20.15
N PRO A 33 3.93 11.15 20.02
CA PRO A 33 4.14 12.28 20.93
C PRO A 33 3.70 12.03 22.37
N ILE A 34 2.76 11.11 22.59
CA ILE A 34 2.21 10.77 23.91
C ILE A 34 2.78 9.45 24.47
N ALA A 35 3.87 8.96 23.87
CA ALA A 35 4.51 7.73 24.31
C ALA A 35 4.95 7.81 25.79
N PHE A 36 4.58 6.80 26.58
CA PHE A 36 4.78 6.83 28.03
C PHE A 36 6.26 6.76 28.46
N ASN A 37 7.15 6.20 27.63
CA ASN A 37 8.59 6.21 27.85
C ASN A 37 9.39 6.04 26.54
N SER A 38 10.72 6.04 26.64
CA SER A 38 11.62 5.89 25.48
C SER A 38 11.52 4.53 24.79
N ALA A 39 11.25 3.46 25.52
CA ALA A 39 11.08 2.13 24.95
C ALA A 39 9.80 2.05 24.11
N HIS A 40 8.69 2.59 24.62
CA HIS A 40 7.44 2.72 23.89
C HIS A 40 7.61 3.55 22.62
N ALA A 41 8.27 4.70 22.74
CA ALA A 41 8.56 5.54 21.58
C ALA A 41 9.50 4.85 20.56
N ALA A 42 10.34 3.90 20.99
CA ALA A 42 11.16 3.10 20.08
C ALA A 42 10.30 2.06 19.35
N THR A 43 9.41 1.36 20.07
CA THR A 43 8.45 0.42 19.48
C THR A 43 7.55 1.12 18.45
N LEU A 44 6.94 2.26 18.80
CA LEU A 44 6.10 3.02 17.85
C LEU A 44 6.87 3.46 16.59
N ARG A 45 8.16 3.80 16.71
CA ARG A 45 8.99 4.12 15.53
C ARG A 45 9.29 2.91 14.65
N MET A 46 9.48 1.73 15.26
CA MET A 46 9.63 0.49 14.51
C MET A 46 8.32 0.14 13.80
N GLU A 47 7.19 0.29 14.49
CA GLU A 47 5.87 0.07 13.90
C GLU A 47 5.60 1.00 12.72
N ILE A 48 5.88 2.30 12.87
CA ILE A 48 5.77 3.29 11.80
C ILE A 48 6.61 2.88 10.58
N ALA A 49 7.87 2.51 10.78
CA ALA A 49 8.76 2.14 9.68
C ALA A 49 8.25 0.91 8.91
N GLU A 50 7.78 -0.12 9.61
CA GLU A 50 7.25 -1.33 8.97
C GLU A 50 5.96 -1.06 8.19
N VAL A 51 5.07 -0.21 8.72
CA VAL A 51 3.84 0.18 8.01
C VAL A 51 4.15 1.10 6.80
N GLU A 52 5.14 1.99 6.91
CA GLU A 52 5.60 2.83 5.78
C GLU A 52 6.17 1.96 4.64
N ASP A 53 6.96 0.94 4.97
CA ASP A 53 7.49 -0.01 3.99
C ASP A 53 6.36 -0.79 3.28
N GLN A 54 5.34 -1.23 4.03
CA GLN A 54 4.17 -1.90 3.46
C GLN A 54 3.37 -0.99 2.53
N ILE A 55 3.16 0.28 2.91
CA ILE A 55 2.49 1.26 2.05
C ILE A 55 3.28 1.44 0.74
N ALA A 56 4.59 1.61 0.82
CA ALA A 56 5.43 1.78 -0.37
C ALA A 56 5.34 0.56 -1.30
N TRP A 57 5.31 -0.65 -0.74
CA TRP A 57 5.12 -1.87 -1.52
C TRP A 57 3.74 -1.90 -2.20
N LEU A 58 2.65 -1.67 -1.45
CA LEU A 58 1.28 -1.65 -1.99
C LEU A 58 1.08 -0.60 -3.10
N GLU A 59 1.68 0.58 -2.93
CA GLU A 59 1.66 1.62 -3.97
C GLU A 59 2.42 1.21 -5.23
N SER A 60 3.51 0.45 -5.09
CA SER A 60 4.27 -0.07 -6.22
C SER A 60 3.50 -1.17 -6.98
N GLU A 61 2.79 -2.04 -6.26
CA GLU A 61 1.95 -3.09 -6.87
C GLU A 61 0.77 -2.45 -7.64
N ALA A 62 0.09 -1.47 -7.03
CA ALA A 62 -1.01 -0.77 -7.71
C ALA A 62 -0.54 -0.02 -8.97
N ALA A 63 0.67 0.54 -8.96
CA ALA A 63 1.26 1.18 -10.14
C ALA A 63 1.63 0.15 -11.22
N ALA A 64 2.11 -1.04 -10.83
CA ALA A 64 2.43 -2.11 -11.76
C ALA A 64 1.17 -2.67 -12.44
N GLU A 65 0.09 -2.89 -11.67
CA GLU A 65 -1.20 -3.33 -12.20
C GLU A 65 -1.77 -2.32 -13.21
N ALA A 66 -1.77 -1.02 -12.88
CA ALA A 66 -2.23 0.02 -13.78
C ALA A 66 -1.41 0.09 -15.09
N LEU A 67 -0.10 -0.21 -15.03
CA LEU A 67 0.76 -0.28 -16.21
C LEU A 67 0.41 -1.50 -17.08
N GLU A 68 0.15 -2.65 -16.46
CA GLU A 68 -0.26 -3.86 -17.16
C GLU A 68 -1.60 -3.65 -17.88
N ASP A 69 -2.59 -3.07 -17.20
CA ASP A 69 -3.89 -2.74 -17.80
C ASP A 69 -3.75 -1.83 -19.02
N ALA A 70 -2.94 -0.77 -18.91
CA ALA A 70 -2.67 0.13 -20.03
C ALA A 70 -1.98 -0.58 -21.20
N ALA A 71 -1.07 -1.52 -20.93
CA ALA A 71 -0.42 -2.31 -21.96
C ALA A 71 -1.39 -3.26 -22.67
N VAL A 72 -2.34 -3.85 -21.93
CA VAL A 72 -3.40 -4.72 -22.48
C VAL A 72 -4.37 -3.91 -23.35
N GLU A 73 -4.79 -2.73 -22.89
CA GLU A 73 -5.63 -1.82 -23.67
C GLU A 73 -4.92 -1.42 -24.98
N HIS A 74 -3.66 -0.97 -24.87
CA HIS A 74 -2.87 -0.60 -26.04
C HIS A 74 -2.67 -1.74 -27.04
N ALA A 75 -2.40 -2.96 -26.56
CA ALA A 75 -2.28 -4.13 -27.42
C ALA A 75 -3.60 -4.45 -28.13
N SER A 76 -4.74 -4.25 -27.46
CA SER A 76 -6.07 -4.45 -28.03
C SER A 76 -6.37 -3.43 -29.13
N ASP A 77 -6.01 -2.16 -28.92
CA ASP A 77 -6.14 -1.09 -29.92
C ASP A 77 -5.29 -1.38 -31.18
N LEU A 78 -4.03 -1.80 -30.99
CA LEU A 78 -3.16 -2.16 -32.11
C LEU A 78 -3.73 -3.33 -32.95
N TRP A 79 -4.34 -4.32 -32.31
CA TRP A 79 -5.02 -5.41 -33.01
C TRP A 79 -6.26 -4.94 -33.76
N ALA A 80 -7.06 -4.05 -33.16
CA ALA A 80 -8.23 -3.48 -33.80
C ALA A 80 -7.86 -2.66 -35.06
N ASP A 81 -6.80 -1.84 -34.97
CA ASP A 81 -6.27 -1.09 -36.10
C ASP A 81 -5.75 -2.01 -37.21
N TYR A 82 -5.07 -3.09 -36.84
CA TYR A 82 -4.62 -4.11 -37.78
C TYR A 82 -5.80 -4.76 -38.54
N ASP A 83 -6.87 -5.16 -37.84
CA ASP A 83 -8.08 -5.73 -38.46
C ASP A 83 -8.77 -4.75 -39.42
N LEU A 84 -8.66 -3.45 -39.17
CA LEU A 84 -9.17 -2.38 -40.02
C LEU A 84 -8.22 -1.98 -41.15
N GLY A 85 -7.01 -2.56 -41.21
CA GLY A 85 -5.99 -2.22 -42.20
C GLY A 85 -5.39 -0.83 -42.01
N ILE A 86 -5.51 -0.26 -40.81
CA ILE A 86 -4.93 1.03 -40.43
C ILE A 86 -3.44 0.77 -40.11
N PRO A 87 -2.49 1.47 -40.76
CA PRO A 87 -1.08 1.33 -40.43
C PRO A 87 -0.78 1.91 -39.04
N ALA A 88 0.10 1.23 -38.29
CA ALA A 88 0.57 1.61 -36.97
C ALA A 88 1.34 2.94 -36.94
#